data_AF-A0A927AV44-F1
#
_entry.id   AF-A0A927AV44-F1
#
_cell.length_a   1.000
_cell.length_b   1.000
_cell.length_c   1.000
_cell.angle_alpha   90.00
_cell.angle_beta   90.00
_cell.angle_gamma   90.00
#
_symmetry.space_group_name_H-M   'P 1'
#
loop_
_entity.id
_entity.type
_entity.pdbx_description
1 polymer ?
#
loop_
_entity_poly.entity_id
_entity_poly.type
_entity_poly.pdbx_seq_one_letter_code
_entity_poly.pdbx_strand_id
1 'polypeptide(L)'
;MKYGFSLLQNLTGYYNQASFEVKQKMIGSIFPERLIYVDNNYRTNQINAFVSIFCGKSGSYEASSTKKTTHVRGLSTLAPEAGLEPATL
;
A
#
# COMPACT_ATOMS: atom_id res chain seq x y z
N MET A 1 7.69 19.02 -17.74
CA MET A 1 6.66 18.15 -17.13
C MET A 1 6.47 16.80 -17.85
N LYS A 2 6.49 16.72 -19.19
CA LYS A 2 6.20 15.48 -19.95
C LYS A 2 7.06 14.26 -19.55
N TYR A 3 8.36 14.47 -19.31
CA TYR A 3 9.31 13.40 -18.98
C TYR A 3 9.10 12.75 -17.60
N GLY A 4 8.66 13.51 -16.60
CA GLY A 4 8.43 12.99 -15.25
C GLY A 4 7.24 12.03 -15.22
N PHE A 5 6.14 12.40 -15.89
CA PHE A 5 4.96 11.53 -15.98
C PHE A 5 5.22 10.26 -16.80
N SER A 6 5.98 10.34 -17.90
CA SER A 6 6.37 9.14 -18.66
C SER A 6 7.24 8.19 -17.83
N LEU A 7 8.13 8.74 -16.98
CA LEU A 7 8.93 7.95 -16.05
C LEU A 7 8.04 7.20 -15.06
N LEU A 8 7.08 7.89 -14.43
CA LEU A 8 6.18 7.30 -13.44
C LEU A 8 5.22 6.29 -14.07
N GLN A 9 4.80 6.50 -15.33
CA GLN A 9 3.94 5.59 -16.08
C GLN A 9 4.62 4.25 -16.38
N ASN A 10 5.95 4.23 -16.57
CA ASN A 10 6.72 3.01 -16.80
C ASN A 10 7.89 2.88 -15.82
N LEU A 11 7.62 3.13 -14.54
CA LEU A 11 8.66 3.18 -13.51
C LEU A 11 9.45 1.86 -13.44
N THR A 12 8.74 0.73 -13.54
CA THR A 12 9.34 -0.61 -13.53
C THR A 12 10.31 -0.83 -14.70
N GLY A 13 9.93 -0.42 -15.93
CA GLY A 13 10.77 -0.58 -17.09
C GLY A 13 12.06 0.26 -17.00
N TYR A 14 11.92 1.52 -16.60
CA TYR A 14 13.06 2.41 -16.40
C TYR A 14 13.96 1.94 -15.25
N TYR A 15 13.38 1.48 -14.14
CA TYR A 15 14.14 0.95 -13.02
C TYR A 15 14.94 -0.29 -13.43
N ASN A 16 14.36 -1.22 -14.19
CA ASN A 16 15.06 -2.44 -14.61
C ASN A 16 16.24 -2.17 -15.55
N GLN A 17 16.09 -1.22 -16.49
CA GLN A 17 17.15 -0.85 -17.44
C GLN A 17 18.20 0.12 -16.85
N ALA A 18 17.90 0.79 -15.75
CA ALA A 18 18.78 1.77 -15.13
C ALA A 18 20.08 1.14 -14.58
N SER A 19 21.16 1.91 -14.62
CA SER A 19 22.40 1.58 -13.93
C SER A 19 22.21 1.61 -12.41
N PHE A 20 23.13 0.98 -11.67
CA PHE A 20 23.06 0.90 -10.22
C PHE A 20 22.94 2.28 -9.54
N GLU A 21 23.71 3.26 -10.00
CA GLU A 21 23.67 4.62 -9.46
C GLU A 21 22.30 5.29 -9.69
N VAL A 22 21.72 5.11 -10.86
CA VAL A 22 20.40 5.67 -11.20
C VAL A 22 19.30 4.99 -10.39
N LYS A 23 19.40 3.68 -10.16
CA LYS A 23 18.47 2.94 -9.27
C LYS A 23 18.50 3.49 -7.85
N GLN A 24 19.68 3.76 -7.30
CA GLN A 24 19.79 4.37 -5.96
C GLN A 24 19.15 5.76 -5.91
N LYS A 25 19.38 6.60 -6.93
CA LYS A 25 18.75 7.93 -7.03
C LYS A 25 17.22 7.85 -7.15
N MET A 26 16.71 6.88 -7.92
CA MET A 26 15.26 6.64 -8.03
C MET A 26 14.67 6.23 -6.68
N ILE A 27 15.28 5.28 -5.98
CA ILE A 27 14.83 4.84 -4.65
C ILE A 27 14.82 6.01 -3.66
N GLY A 28 15.92 6.77 -3.59
CA GLY A 28 16.00 7.94 -2.69
C GLY A 28 15.02 9.07 -3.05
N SER A 29 14.51 9.12 -4.28
CA SER A 29 13.48 10.08 -4.69
C SER A 29 12.06 9.61 -4.32
N ILE A 30 11.82 8.30 -4.30
CA ILE A 30 10.52 7.68 -3.96
C ILE A 30 10.32 7.65 -2.44
N PHE A 31 11.38 7.31 -1.71
CA PHE A 31 11.38 7.20 -0.25
C PHE A 31 12.21 8.36 0.31
N PRO A 32 11.55 9.43 0.82
CA PRO A 32 12.26 10.59 1.37
C PRO A 32 13.03 10.26 2.65
N GLU A 33 12.63 9.18 3.33
CA GLU A 33 13.29 8.66 4.52
C GLU A 33 14.21 7.46 4.21
N ARG A 34 14.92 7.00 5.23
CA ARG A 34 15.85 5.88 5.12
C ARG A 34 15.07 4.58 4.87
N LEU A 35 15.50 3.87 3.84
CA LEU A 35 15.06 2.51 3.55
C LEU A 35 15.89 1.56 4.43
N ILE A 36 15.25 0.95 5.42
CA ILE A 36 15.93 0.07 6.37
C ILE A 36 15.66 -1.37 5.97
N TYR A 37 16.71 -2.13 5.70
CA TYR A 37 16.61 -3.57 5.48
C TYR A 37 16.81 -4.30 6.81
N VAL A 38 15.78 -4.99 7.29
CA VAL A 38 15.79 -5.76 8.54
C VAL A 38 15.01 -7.05 8.32
N ASP A 39 15.53 -8.18 8.81
CA ASP A 39 14.85 -9.49 8.77
C ASP A 39 14.35 -9.89 7.37
N ASN A 40 15.21 -9.73 6.36
CA ASN A 40 14.90 -10.03 4.97
C ASN A 40 13.74 -9.21 4.38
N ASN A 41 13.39 -8.09 5.02
CA ASN A 41 12.31 -7.22 4.63
C ASN A 41 12.77 -5.75 4.58
N TYR A 42 12.07 -4.94 3.80
CA TYR A 42 12.34 -3.52 3.65
C TYR A 42 11.31 -2.73 4.45
N ARG A 43 11.73 -2.09 5.54
CA ARG A 43 10.89 -1.16 6.30
C ARG A 43 11.20 0.26 5.85
N THR A 44 10.15 0.99 5.46
CA THR A 44 10.19 2.44 5.28
C THR A 44 9.23 3.07 6.26
N ASN A 45 9.64 4.18 6.88
CA ASN A 45 8.77 4.96 7.77
C ASN A 45 7.69 5.71 6.99
N GLN A 46 7.98 6.10 5.74
CA GLN A 46 7.07 6.91 4.93
C GLN A 46 7.36 6.77 3.43
N ILE A 47 6.29 6.56 2.65
CA ILE A 47 6.30 6.68 1.19
C ILE A 47 5.94 8.13 0.84
N ASN A 48 6.56 8.71 -0.19
CA ASN A 48 6.18 10.04 -0.66
C ASN A 48 4.68 10.07 -1.03
N ALA A 49 3.94 11.03 -0.47
CA ALA A 49 2.49 11.18 -0.67
C ALA A 49 2.09 11.31 -2.15
N PHE A 50 2.92 11.94 -2.98
CA PHE A 50 2.67 12.04 -4.41
C PHE A 50 2.76 10.66 -5.08
N VAL A 51 3.76 9.86 -4.70
CA VAL A 51 3.94 8.50 -5.25
C VAL A 51 2.82 7.57 -4.79
N SER A 52 2.34 7.70 -3.54
CA SER A 52 1.25 6.85 -3.03
C SER A 52 -0.09 7.14 -3.71
N ILE A 53 -0.38 8.41 -3.99
CA ILE A 53 -1.58 8.82 -4.75
C ILE A 53 -1.45 8.39 -6.21
N PHE A 54 -0.29 8.65 -6.84
CA PHE A 54 -0.07 8.36 -8.26
C PHE A 54 -0.03 6.86 -8.55
N CYS A 55 0.58 6.06 -7.68
CA CYS A 55 0.62 4.61 -7.81
C CYS A 55 -0.74 3.95 -7.52
N GLY A 56 -1.76 4.75 -7.18
CA GLY A 56 -3.16 4.30 -7.14
C GLY A 56 -3.37 3.17 -6.15
N LYS A 57 -3.38 3.48 -4.85
CA LYS A 57 -3.79 2.53 -3.79
C LYS A 57 -3.07 1.18 -3.93
N SER A 58 -1.75 1.17 -3.79
CA SER A 58 -1.00 -0.06 -3.49
C SER A 58 -1.27 -0.50 -2.05
N GLY A 59 -2.52 -0.89 -1.77
CA GLY A 59 -2.91 -1.58 -0.54
C GLY A 59 -2.33 -3.00 -0.42
N SER A 60 -1.34 -3.36 -1.23
CA SER A 60 -0.65 -4.64 -1.14
C SER A 60 0.79 -4.50 -1.65
N TYR A 61 1.66 -3.89 -0.85
CA TYR A 61 3.02 -4.42 -0.71
C TYR A 61 3.02 -5.54 0.36
N GLU A 62 1.96 -6.35 0.40
CA GLU A 62 1.96 -7.57 1.22
C GLU A 62 2.91 -8.55 0.56
N ALA A 63 4.02 -8.79 1.26
CA ALA A 63 4.81 -9.99 1.10
C ALA A 63 3.84 -11.19 1.08
N SER A 64 3.90 -11.98 0.01
CA SER A 64 3.17 -13.23 -0.11
C SER A 64 3.67 -14.21 0.95
N SER A 65 3.04 -14.19 2.12
CA SER A 65 3.10 -15.25 3.11
C SER A 65 1.76 -15.39 3.82
N THR A 66 0.96 -16.32 3.25
CA THR A 66 -0.06 -17.14 3.90
C THR A 66 -1.40 -16.50 4.28
N LYS A 67 -2.39 -16.76 3.41
CA LYS A 67 -3.83 -16.93 3.66
C LYS A 67 -4.40 -16.26 4.93
N LYS A 68 -5.10 -15.14 4.74
CA LYS A 68 -6.29 -14.83 5.55
C LYS A 68 -7.50 -14.68 4.63
N THR A 69 -8.12 -15.81 4.34
CA THR A 69 -9.57 -15.83 4.07
C THR A 69 -10.24 -15.30 5.33
N THR A 70 -10.82 -14.11 5.24
CA THR A 70 -12.03 -13.83 6.02
C THR A 70 -12.92 -13.03 5.10
N HIS A 71 -13.75 -13.78 4.40
CA HIS A 71 -14.85 -13.27 3.61
C HIS A 71 -15.71 -12.40 4.54
N VAL A 72 -15.60 -11.08 4.44
CA VAL A 72 -16.57 -10.16 5.04
C VAL A 72 -17.84 -10.26 4.20
N ARG A 73 -18.56 -11.37 4.35
CA ARG A 73 -19.92 -11.55 3.83
C ARG A 73 -20.73 -12.27 4.91
N GLY A 74 -20.96 -11.55 5.99
CA GLY A 74 -21.69 -12.09 7.14
C GLY A 74 -21.88 -11.14 8.31
N LEU A 75 -21.57 -9.84 8.18
CA LEU A 75 -22.05 -8.87 9.16
C LEU A 75 -23.47 -8.46 8.76
N SER A 76 -24.45 -9.19 9.29
CA SER A 76 -25.83 -8.72 9.36
C SER A 76 -25.82 -7.44 10.19
N THR A 77 -26.03 -6.28 9.56
CA THR A 77 -26.22 -4.99 10.24
C THR A 77 -27.59 -4.88 10.94
N LEU A 78 -28.35 -5.97 10.99
CA LEU A 78 -29.64 -6.03 11.68
C LEU A 78 -29.43 -6.57 13.10
N ALA A 79 -29.59 -5.68 14.07
CA ALA A 79 -29.87 -6.06 15.44
C ALA A 79 -31.23 -6.77 15.48
N PRO A 80 -31.39 -7.82 16.31
CA PRO A 80 -32.71 -8.38 16.58
C PRO A 80 -33.64 -7.29 17.12
N GLU A 81 -34.93 -7.35 16.78
CA GLU A 81 -35.92 -6.52 17.45
C GLU A 81 -35.93 -6.83 18.96
N ALA A 82 -36.30 -5.86 19.78
CA ALA A 82 -36.37 -6.01 21.22
C ALA A 82 -37.18 -7.27 21.59
N GLY A 83 -36.67 -8.07 22.54
CA GLY A 83 -37.32 -9.29 22.98
C GLY A 83 -38.65 -9.06 23.70
N LEU A 84 -39.19 -10.12 24.32
CA LEU A 84 -40.43 -10.10 25.11
C LEU A 84 -40.40 -9.20 26.36
N GLU A 85 -39.36 -8.38 26.51
CA GLU A 85 -39.22 -7.46 27.63
C GLU A 85 -40.07 -6.21 27.34
N PRO A 86 -40.98 -5.81 28.25
CA PRO A 86 -41.76 -4.61 28.07
C PRO A 86 -40.85 -3.39 27.99
N ALA A 87 -41.04 -2.56 26.96
CA ALA A 87 -40.46 -1.23 26.93
C ALA A 87 -40.96 -0.47 28.17
N THR A 88 -40.02 -0.12 29.06
CA THR A 88 -40.34 0.73 30.20
C THR A 88 -40.52 2.14 29.65
N LEU A 89 -41.69 2.73 29.92
CA LEU A 89 -42.16 4.01 29.39
C LEU A 89 -41.20 5.17 29.64
#